data_AF-A0A938CDK8-F1
#
_entry.id   AF-A0A938CDK8-F1
#
_cell.length_a   1.000
_cell.length_b   1.000
_cell.length_c   1.000
_cell.angle_alpha   90.00
_cell.angle_beta   90.00
_cell.angle_gamma   90.00
#
_symmetry.space_group_name_H-M   'P 1'
#
loop_
_entity.id
_entity.type
_entity.pdbx_description
1 polymer ?
#
loop_
_entity_poly.entity_id
_entity_poly.type
_entity_poly.pdbx_seq_one_letter_code
_entity_poly.pdbx_strand_id
1 'polypeptide(L)'
;MLEALGLHEVTIIYAGWPRPARFEGPWLKDVLAAVGVSGKGVTIVALDGFATEIGAAELAAEDWLVAIKRDGRYLDLGQRGPLWIVYARRDGKAPEQSDEQRWPWAAFLIEVK
;
A
#
# COMPACT_ATOMS: atom_id res chain seq x y z
N MET A 1 8.66 12.46 8.72
CA MET A 1 8.63 11.85 7.36
C MET A 1 8.16 10.41 7.52
N LEU A 2 7.38 9.84 6.58
CA LEU A 2 6.87 8.46 6.68
C LEU A 2 7.98 7.41 6.88
N GLU A 3 9.18 7.66 6.36
CA GLU A 3 10.38 6.82 6.54
C GLU A 3 10.76 6.60 8.01
N ALA A 4 10.41 7.54 8.89
CA ALA A 4 10.69 7.43 10.32
C ALA A 4 9.84 6.35 11.01
N LEU A 5 8.79 5.86 10.36
CA LEU A 5 7.93 4.78 10.86
C LEU A 5 8.47 3.38 10.54
N GLY A 6 9.65 3.30 9.93
CA GLY A 6 10.27 2.06 9.48
C GLY A 6 10.04 1.84 7.99
N LEU A 7 11.10 1.42 7.29
CA LEU A 7 11.02 1.03 5.89
C LEU A 7 11.08 -0.48 5.78
N HIS A 8 9.99 -1.04 5.28
CA HIS A 8 9.87 -2.45 4.95
C HIS A 8 9.92 -2.62 3.45
N GLU A 9 10.36 -3.80 3.06
CA GLU A 9 10.56 -4.15 1.68
C GLU A 9 9.71 -5.34 1.31
N VAL A 10 9.00 -5.21 0.19
CA VAL A 10 8.16 -6.27 -0.36
C VAL A 10 8.46 -6.40 -1.84
N THR A 11 8.77 -7.61 -2.27
CA THR A 11 8.86 -7.93 -3.71
C THR A 11 7.55 -8.54 -4.16
N ILE A 12 6.88 -7.89 -5.11
CA ILE A 12 5.62 -8.37 -5.68
C ILE A 12 5.90 -8.95 -7.06
N ILE A 13 5.48 -10.22 -7.24
CA ILE A 13 5.51 -10.92 -8.52
C ILE A 13 4.08 -11.03 -9.01
N TYR A 14 3.72 -10.24 -10.02
CA TYR A 14 2.40 -10.25 -10.63
C TYR A 14 2.53 -10.60 -12.12
N ALA A 15 1.74 -11.57 -12.58
CA ALA A 15 1.78 -12.05 -13.97
C ALA A 15 1.46 -10.96 -15.01
N GLY A 16 0.70 -9.92 -14.62
CA GLY A 16 0.40 -8.78 -15.48
C GLY A 16 1.51 -7.74 -15.58
N TRP A 17 2.60 -7.88 -14.83
CA TRP A 17 3.78 -7.01 -14.94
C TRP A 17 4.91 -7.68 -15.71
N PRO A 18 5.72 -6.92 -16.46
CA PRO A 18 6.83 -7.48 -17.24
C PRO A 18 7.94 -8.07 -16.38
N ARG A 19 8.06 -7.63 -15.12
CA ARG A 19 9.05 -8.11 -14.14
C ARG A 19 8.55 -7.89 -12.72
N PRO A 20 9.10 -8.62 -11.73
CA PRO A 20 8.88 -8.31 -10.32
C PRO A 20 9.21 -6.86 -10.00
N ALA A 21 8.46 -6.27 -9.06
CA ALA A 21 8.71 -4.93 -8.56
C ALA A 21 8.99 -4.98 -7.06
N ARG A 22 10.06 -4.29 -6.65
CA ARG A 22 10.44 -4.12 -5.24
C ARG A 22 9.81 -2.84 -4.74
N PHE A 23 8.99 -2.93 -3.70
CA PHE A 23 8.36 -1.78 -3.05
C PHE A 23 8.96 -1.57 -1.68
N GLU A 24 9.14 -0.30 -1.30
CA GLU A 24 9.62 0.06 0.02
C GLU A 24 8.73 1.12 0.64
N GLY A 25 8.45 0.97 1.94
CA GLY A 25 7.62 1.89 2.72
C GLY A 25 7.28 1.37 4.11
N PRO A 26 6.64 2.18 4.97
CA PRO A 26 6.12 1.69 6.24
C PRO A 26 4.92 0.76 6.04
N TRP A 27 4.70 -0.14 6.99
CA TRP A 27 3.43 -0.86 7.03
C TRP A 27 2.30 0.10 7.36
N LEU A 28 1.13 -0.12 6.75
CA LEU A 28 -0.05 0.67 7.01
C LEU A 28 -0.46 0.61 8.49
N LYS A 29 -0.27 -0.54 9.15
CA LYS A 29 -0.50 -0.69 10.60
C LYS A 29 0.35 0.25 11.44
N ASP A 30 1.60 0.51 11.04
CA ASP A 30 2.52 1.38 11.78
C ASP A 30 2.19 2.85 11.53
N VAL A 31 1.72 3.18 10.32
CA VAL A 31 1.15 4.50 10.00
C VAL A 31 -0.08 4.80 10.86
N LEU A 32 -0.99 3.83 11.01
CA LEU A 32 -2.18 3.99 11.86
C LEU A 32 -1.81 4.06 13.34
N ALA A 33 -0.87 3.22 13.79
CA ALA A 33 -0.39 3.24 15.17
C ALA A 33 0.26 4.60 15.54
N ALA A 34 0.97 5.22 14.61
CA ALA A 34 1.58 6.54 14.81
C ALA A 34 0.57 7.66 15.09
N VAL A 35 -0.69 7.50 14.63
CA VAL A 35 -1.80 8.43 14.91
C VAL A 35 -2.75 7.91 16.01
N GLY A 36 -2.36 6.85 16.73
CA GLY A 36 -3.13 6.29 17.84
C GLY A 36 -4.36 5.47 17.42
N VAL A 37 -4.40 4.97 16.19
CA VAL A 37 -5.52 4.20 15.64
C VAL A 37 -5.13 2.73 15.49
N SER A 38 -5.98 1.82 15.98
CA SER A 38 -5.82 0.37 15.83
C SER A 38 -7.16 -0.34 15.66
N GLY A 39 -7.21 -1.37 14.82
CA GLY A 39 -8.40 -2.24 14.69
C GLY A 39 -9.57 -1.61 13.94
N LYS A 40 -9.36 -0.51 13.23
CA LYS A 40 -10.37 0.18 12.44
C LYS A 40 -10.11 0.03 10.95
N GLY A 41 -11.19 0.00 10.16
CA GLY A 41 -11.09 0.06 8.71
C GLY A 41 -10.65 1.45 8.24
N VAL A 42 -10.14 1.53 7.02
CA VAL A 42 -9.68 2.77 6.40
C VAL A 42 -10.22 2.93 5.00
N THR A 43 -10.33 4.18 4.56
CA THR A 43 -10.53 4.53 3.16
C THR A 43 -9.26 5.20 2.66
N ILE A 44 -8.68 4.71 1.58
CA ILE A 44 -7.53 5.35 0.94
C ILE A 44 -8.03 6.07 -0.31
N VAL A 45 -7.62 7.33 -0.47
CA VAL A 45 -8.01 8.18 -1.60
C VAL A 45 -6.79 8.56 -2.43
N ALA A 46 -6.92 8.37 -3.75
CA ALA A 46 -5.94 8.71 -4.77
C ALA A 46 -6.22 10.06 -5.43
N LEU A 47 -5.19 10.64 -6.04
CA LEU A 47 -5.26 11.96 -6.69
C LEU A 47 -6.25 12.03 -7.86
N ASP A 48 -6.58 10.90 -8.49
CA ASP A 48 -7.56 10.80 -9.57
C ASP A 48 -9.01 10.65 -9.06
N GLY A 49 -9.21 10.64 -7.75
CA GLY A 49 -10.51 10.44 -7.10
C GLY A 49 -10.87 8.96 -6.89
N PHE A 50 -10.01 8.02 -7.26
CA PHE A 50 -10.20 6.61 -6.91
C PHE A 50 -10.07 6.43 -5.40
N ALA A 51 -10.99 5.66 -4.81
CA ALA A 51 -10.96 5.35 -3.39
C ALA A 51 -11.13 3.85 -3.18
N THR A 52 -10.36 3.30 -2.24
CA THR A 52 -10.49 1.90 -1.81
C THR A 52 -10.75 1.85 -0.33
N GLU A 53 -11.80 1.14 0.04
CA GLU A 53 -12.10 0.80 1.42
C GLU A 53 -11.45 -0.53 1.79
N ILE A 54 -10.74 -0.52 2.92
CA ILE A 54 -10.13 -1.70 3.52
C ILE A 54 -10.74 -1.90 4.90
N GLY A 55 -11.47 -3.01 5.07
CA GLY A 55 -12.09 -3.35 6.35
C GLY A 55 -11.05 -3.73 7.42
N ALA A 56 -11.41 -3.63 8.70
CA ALA A 56 -10.53 -4.01 9.80
C ALA A 56 -10.06 -5.48 9.72
N ALA A 57 -10.94 -6.39 9.28
CA ALA A 57 -10.59 -7.80 9.09
C ALA A 57 -9.57 -7.99 7.96
N GLU A 58 -9.67 -7.21 6.88
CA GLU A 58 -8.75 -7.28 5.75
C GLU A 58 -7.39 -6.66 6.08
N LEU A 59 -7.37 -5.55 6.84
CA LEU A 59 -6.14 -4.99 7.41
C LEU A 59 -5.42 -5.97 8.33
N ALA A 60 -6.15 -6.84 9.02
CA ALA A 60 -5.59 -7.85 9.90
C ALA A 60 -5.11 -9.10 9.13
N ALA A 61 -5.77 -9.43 8.02
CA ALA A 61 -5.48 -10.61 7.21
C ALA A 61 -4.17 -10.49 6.44
N GLU A 62 -3.92 -9.33 5.82
CA GLU A 62 -2.79 -9.12 4.92
C GLU A 62 -1.80 -8.07 5.43
N ASP A 63 -0.56 -8.12 4.93
CA ASP A 63 0.45 -7.12 5.25
C ASP A 63 0.44 -5.99 4.21
N TRP A 64 -0.33 -4.94 4.56
CA TRP A 64 -0.49 -3.73 3.75
C TRP A 64 0.70 -2.78 3.90
N LEU A 65 1.33 -2.45 2.77
CA LEU A 65 2.47 -1.56 2.66
C LEU A 65 2.05 -0.21 2.07
N VAL A 66 2.46 0.88 2.70
CA VAL A 66 2.37 2.23 2.15
C VAL A 66 3.64 2.50 1.35
N ALA A 67 3.68 2.06 0.08
CA ALA A 67 4.89 2.16 -0.72
C ALA A 67 5.18 3.63 -1.08
N ILE A 68 6.42 4.05 -0.81
CA ILE A 68 6.97 5.37 -1.17
C ILE A 68 8.08 5.26 -2.21
N LYS A 69 8.68 4.07 -2.35
CA LYS A 69 9.68 3.76 -3.36
C LYS A 69 9.31 2.51 -4.15
N ARG A 70 9.76 2.49 -5.39
CA ARG A 70 9.76 1.32 -6.27
C ARG A 70 11.15 1.15 -6.87
N ASP A 71 11.71 -0.05 -6.77
CA ASP A 71 13.02 -0.42 -7.29
C ASP A 71 14.11 0.58 -6.87
N GLY A 72 14.11 0.98 -5.59
CA GLY A 72 15.09 1.93 -5.01
C GLY A 72 14.88 3.41 -5.36
N ARG A 73 13.82 3.77 -6.09
CA ARG A 73 13.50 5.16 -6.46
C ARG A 73 12.19 5.61 -5.84
N TYR A 74 12.12 6.86 -5.39
CA TYR A 74 10.86 7.44 -4.91
C TYR A 74 9.82 7.47 -6.02
N LEU A 75 8.55 7.31 -5.65
CA LEU A 75 7.43 7.40 -6.57
C LEU A 75 7.16 8.88 -6.91
N ASP A 76 7.42 9.27 -8.14
CA ASP A 76 7.20 10.65 -8.61
C ASP A 76 5.72 10.95 -8.90
N LEU A 77 5.37 12.23 -8.73
CA LEU A 77 4.09 12.79 -9.18
C LEU A 77 4.00 12.69 -10.72
N GLY A 78 2.89 12.16 -11.24
CA GLY A 78 2.71 11.87 -12.67
C GLY A 78 3.05 10.42 -13.07
N GLN A 79 3.62 9.64 -12.15
CA GLN A 79 3.64 8.18 -12.25
C GLN A 79 2.64 7.60 -11.24
N ARG A 80 3.07 6.64 -10.41
CA ARG A 80 2.25 6.00 -9.36
C ARG A 80 2.45 6.65 -7.98
N GLY A 81 3.07 7.83 -7.91
CA GLY A 81 3.35 8.58 -6.68
C GLY A 81 2.28 9.61 -6.32
N PRO A 82 2.26 10.09 -5.06
CA PRO A 82 3.37 10.02 -4.09
C PRO A 82 3.39 8.73 -3.26
N LEU A 83 2.24 8.09 -3.06
CA LEU A 83 2.10 6.81 -2.35
C LEU A 83 1.41 5.79 -3.25
N TRP A 84 1.76 4.52 -3.09
CA TRP A 84 1.03 3.41 -3.68
C TRP A 84 0.75 2.37 -2.60
N ILE A 85 -0.53 2.10 -2.34
CA ILE A 85 -0.91 1.09 -1.36
C ILE A 85 -0.93 -0.27 -2.02
N VAL A 86 -0.10 -1.17 -1.50
CA VAL A 86 0.01 -2.56 -1.97
C VAL A 86 -0.06 -3.50 -0.78
N TYR A 87 -0.34 -4.77 -1.00
CA TYR A 87 -0.20 -5.78 0.04
C TYR A 87 0.47 -7.03 -0.51
N ALA A 88 1.23 -7.72 0.33
CA ALA A 88 1.66 -9.08 0.05
C ALA A 88 0.66 -10.03 0.69
N ARG A 89 0.21 -11.04 -0.06
CA ARG A 89 -0.59 -12.10 0.51
C ARG A 89 0.25 -12.92 1.50
N ARG A 90 -0.23 -13.08 2.72
CA ARG A 90 0.45 -13.90 3.74
C ARG A 90 0.50 -15.38 3.40
N ASP A 91 -0.43 -15.86 2.56
CA ASP A 91 -0.43 -17.24 2.07
C ASP A 91 0.64 -17.50 0.98
N GLY A 92 1.41 -16.47 0.61
CA GLY A 92 2.51 -16.54 -0.35
C GLY A 92 2.05 -16.62 -1.81
N LYS A 93 0.75 -16.52 -2.10
CA LYS A 93 0.26 -16.50 -3.47
C LYS A 93 0.58 -15.17 -4.14
N ALA A 94 0.86 -15.23 -5.44
CA ALA A 94 0.94 -14.04 -6.26
C ALA A 94 -0.42 -13.31 -6.25
N PRO A 95 -0.41 -11.97 -6.24
CA PRO A 95 -1.63 -11.19 -6.41
C PRO A 95 -2.28 -11.48 -7.78
N GLU A 96 -3.60 -11.38 -7.81
CA GLU A 96 -4.42 -11.52 -9.01
C GLU A 96 -4.77 -10.14 -9.57
N GLN A 97 -5.35 -10.09 -10.77
CA GLN A 97 -5.74 -8.82 -11.40
C GLN A 97 -6.77 -8.04 -10.56
N SER A 98 -7.65 -8.75 -9.85
CA SER A 98 -8.60 -8.15 -8.91
C SER A 98 -7.92 -7.48 -7.72
N ASP A 99 -6.75 -7.98 -7.30
CA ASP A 99 -6.00 -7.44 -6.19
C ASP A 99 -5.32 -6.12 -6.60
N GLU A 100 -4.68 -6.09 -7.78
CA GLU A 100 -4.00 -4.90 -8.30
C GLU A 100 -4.97 -3.75 -8.59
N GLN A 101 -6.19 -4.05 -9.05
CA GLN A 101 -7.24 -3.04 -9.26
C GLN A 101 -7.69 -2.33 -7.97
N ARG A 102 -7.46 -2.95 -6.81
CA ARG A 102 -7.78 -2.37 -5.50
C ARG A 102 -6.60 -1.62 -4.89
N TRP A 103 -5.49 -1.48 -5.61
CA TRP A 103 -4.29 -0.79 -5.12
C TRP A 103 -4.30 0.67 -5.59
N PRO A 104 -4.77 1.61 -4.76
CA PRO A 104 -4.74 3.03 -5.11
C PRO A 104 -3.29 3.47 -5.28
N TRP A 105 -2.94 3.82 -6.51
CA TRP A 105 -1.71 4.53 -6.85
C TRP A 105 -1.98 6.03 -6.74
N ALA A 106 -0.91 6.81 -6.50
CA ALA A 106 -1.05 8.22 -6.20
C ALA A 106 -1.97 8.52 -4.99
N ALA A 107 -1.94 7.65 -3.97
CA ALA A 107 -2.66 7.87 -2.73
C ALA A 107 -2.11 9.10 -1.99
N PHE A 108 -3.00 9.94 -1.47
CA PHE A 108 -2.63 11.16 -0.72
C PHE A 108 -3.36 11.29 0.62
N LEU A 109 -4.45 10.56 0.83
CA LEU A 109 -5.26 10.60 2.04
C LEU A 109 -5.61 9.18 2.50
N ILE A 110 -5.47 8.94 3.80
CA ILE A 110 -5.94 7.73 4.49
C ILE A 110 -6.93 8.22 5.54
N GLU A 111 -8.21 7.93 5.33
CA GLU A 111 -9.28 8.25 6.27
C GLU A 111 -9.53 7.06 7.19
N VAL A 112 -9.59 7.32 8.49
CA VAL A 112 -9.90 6.30 9.49
C VAL A 112 -11.41 6.32 9.76
N LYS A 113 -12.04 5.15 9.74
CA LYS A 113 -13.47 5.03 10.05
C LYS A 113 -13.78 5.00 11.56
#